data_AF-A0A428THF8-F1
#
_entry.id   AF-A0A428THF8-F1
#
_cell.length_a   1.000
_cell.length_b   1.000
_cell.length_c   1.000
_cell.angle_alpha   90.00
_cell.angle_beta   90.00
_cell.angle_gamma   90.00
#
_symmetry.space_group_name_H-M   'P 1'
#
loop_
_entity.id
_entity.type
_entity.pdbx_description
1 polymer ?
#
loop_
_entity_poly.entity_id
_entity_poly.type
_entity_poly.pdbx_seq_one_letter_code
_entity_poly.pdbx_strand_id
1 'polypeptide(L)'
;MMTKLEFPVETSAKPDDGTSYHNKAESLQLHIEQRLLEDTKRLELARNGFKSHIRAYATHTKEERKHFDISELHLGHTAKSYGLREAPGGIGAGVERKTKKRNNKGVEKDQDQQAGDEWQNQNIIKKKSMMLMNSAADEFNIG
;
A
#
# COMPACT_ATOMS: atom_id res chain seq x y z
N MET A 1 -21.20 30.64 -28.28
CA MET A 1 -22.09 30.11 -27.23
C MET A 1 -21.24 29.26 -26.29
N MET A 2 -21.04 29.66 -25.04
CA MET A 2 -20.43 28.77 -24.05
C MET A 2 -21.54 27.85 -23.53
N THR A 3 -21.42 26.56 -23.80
CA THR A 3 -22.31 25.54 -23.23
C THR A 3 -22.19 25.56 -21.72
N LYS A 4 -23.33 25.65 -21.02
CA LYS A 4 -23.40 25.62 -19.56
C LYS A 4 -22.87 24.27 -19.06
N LEU A 5 -21.96 24.28 -18.10
CA LEU A 5 -21.41 23.06 -17.51
C LEU A 5 -22.42 22.55 -16.48
N GLU A 6 -23.01 21.39 -16.73
CA GLU A 6 -23.95 20.76 -15.79
C GLU A 6 -23.33 19.48 -15.24
N PHE A 7 -23.41 19.29 -13.92
CA PHE A 7 -22.92 18.08 -13.28
C PHE A 7 -24.02 17.01 -13.28
N PRO A 8 -23.72 15.75 -13.66
CA PRO A 8 -24.72 14.70 -13.83
C PRO A 8 -25.26 14.15 -12.50
N VAL A 9 -24.67 14.54 -11.37
CA VAL A 9 -25.03 14.09 -10.03
C VAL A 9 -25.01 15.29 -9.11
N GLU A 10 -25.97 15.38 -8.19
CA GLU A 10 -25.96 16.41 -7.17
C GLU A 10 -24.85 16.14 -6.16
N THR A 11 -23.92 17.09 -6.07
CA THR A 11 -22.89 17.16 -5.03
C THR A 11 -22.93 18.53 -4.40
N SER A 12 -22.26 18.75 -3.26
CA SER A 12 -22.20 20.11 -2.69
C SER A 12 -21.38 21.08 -3.56
N ALA A 13 -20.50 20.58 -4.43
CA ALA A 13 -19.86 21.35 -5.48
C ALA A 13 -20.87 21.73 -6.57
N LYS A 14 -20.94 23.02 -6.90
CA LYS A 14 -21.73 23.55 -8.01
C LYS A 14 -20.81 23.89 -9.19
N PRO A 15 -21.25 23.67 -10.44
CA PRO A 15 -20.51 24.14 -11.59
C PRO A 15 -20.29 25.65 -11.51
N ASP A 16 -19.08 26.11 -11.82
CA ASP A 16 -18.82 27.54 -12.00
C ASP A 16 -19.05 27.93 -13.47
N ASP A 17 -20.00 28.85 -13.69
CA ASP A 17 -20.32 29.40 -15.01
C ASP A 17 -19.43 30.62 -15.37
N GLY A 18 -18.48 30.98 -14.50
CA GLY A 18 -17.54 32.08 -14.72
C GLY A 18 -16.65 31.92 -15.97
N THR A 19 -15.86 32.94 -16.31
CA THR A 19 -14.91 32.89 -17.44
C THR A 19 -13.58 32.25 -17.07
N SER A 20 -13.28 32.11 -15.78
CA SER A 20 -12.02 31.55 -15.27
C SER A 20 -11.99 30.03 -15.43
N TYR A 21 -11.02 29.53 -16.22
CA TYR A 21 -10.77 28.09 -16.33
C TYR A 21 -10.31 27.47 -15.01
N HIS A 22 -9.63 28.25 -14.16
CA HIS A 22 -9.14 27.78 -12.87
C HIS A 22 -10.31 27.38 -11.95
N ASN A 23 -11.28 28.27 -11.79
CA ASN A 23 -12.44 28.03 -10.95
C ASN A 23 -13.30 26.86 -11.48
N LYS A 24 -13.44 26.76 -12.81
CA LYS A 24 -14.11 25.61 -13.45
C LYS A 24 -13.44 24.28 -13.11
N ALA A 25 -12.11 24.23 -13.24
CA ALA A 25 -11.33 23.04 -12.92
C ALA A 25 -11.43 22.69 -11.42
N GLU A 26 -11.39 23.69 -10.54
CA GLU A 26 -11.55 23.49 -9.10
C GLU A 26 -12.94 22.95 -8.73
N SER A 27 -14.01 23.54 -9.28
CA SER A 27 -15.37 23.04 -9.07
C SER A 27 -15.55 21.61 -9.57
N LEU A 28 -14.99 21.28 -10.74
CA LEU A 28 -15.01 19.92 -11.28
C LEU A 28 -14.23 18.94 -10.38
N GLN A 29 -13.05 19.35 -9.92
CA GLN A 29 -12.24 18.52 -9.03
C GLN A 29 -12.98 18.24 -7.73
N LEU A 30 -13.59 19.26 -7.13
CA LEU A 30 -14.35 19.12 -5.89
C LEU A 30 -15.56 18.19 -6.09
N HIS A 31 -16.26 18.31 -7.22
CA HIS A 31 -17.37 17.42 -7.59
C HIS A 31 -16.92 15.95 -7.66
N ILE A 32 -15.80 15.66 -8.32
CA ILE A 32 -15.26 14.29 -8.43
C ILE A 32 -14.86 13.74 -7.05
N GLU A 33 -14.17 14.54 -6.24
CA GLU A 33 -13.75 14.12 -4.89
C GLU A 33 -14.95 13.79 -4.00
N GLN A 34 -16.02 14.57 -4.07
CA GLN A 34 -17.24 14.33 -3.30
C GLN A 34 -17.95 13.05 -3.74
N ARG A 35 -18.05 12.80 -5.05
CA ARG A 35 -18.64 11.56 -5.59
C ARG A 35 -17.91 10.29 -5.18
N LEU A 36 -16.61 10.39 -4.91
CA LEU A 36 -15.83 9.29 -4.35
C LEU A 36 -16.12 9.09 -2.87
N LEU A 37 -16.30 10.17 -2.10
CA LEU A 37 -16.58 10.09 -0.66
C LEU A 37 -18.01 9.59 -0.35
N GLU A 38 -18.98 9.84 -1.23
CA GLU A 38 -20.37 9.38 -1.09
C GLU A 38 -20.51 7.86 -1.15
N ASP A 39 -19.60 7.17 -1.84
CA ASP A 39 -19.68 5.73 -2.08
C ASP A 39 -18.32 5.06 -1.89
N THR A 40 -18.24 4.26 -0.83
CA THR A 40 -17.03 3.54 -0.45
C THR A 40 -16.51 2.62 -1.55
N LYS A 41 -17.39 2.04 -2.39
CA LYS A 41 -16.97 1.18 -3.50
C LYS A 41 -16.24 1.98 -4.57
N ARG A 42 -16.73 3.18 -4.90
CA ARG A 42 -16.07 4.07 -5.86
C ARG A 42 -14.72 4.54 -5.34
N LEU A 43 -14.63 4.88 -4.06
CA LEU A 43 -13.36 5.24 -3.43
C LEU A 43 -12.34 4.10 -3.48
N GLU A 44 -12.76 2.86 -3.21
CA GLU A 44 -11.89 1.69 -3.31
C GLU A 44 -11.41 1.44 -4.74
N LEU A 45 -12.28 1.60 -5.74
CA LEU A 45 -11.90 1.50 -7.15
C LEU A 45 -10.87 2.57 -7.54
N ALA A 46 -11.05 3.82 -7.10
CA ALA A 46 -10.09 4.88 -7.35
C ALA A 46 -8.72 4.58 -6.71
N ARG A 47 -8.70 4.11 -5.45
CA ARG A 47 -7.46 3.66 -4.78
C ARG A 47 -6.80 2.50 -5.51
N ASN A 48 -7.58 1.55 -6.02
CA ASN A 48 -7.06 0.42 -6.78
C ASN A 48 -6.50 0.85 -8.14
N GLY A 49 -7.16 1.78 -8.83
CA GLY A 49 -6.69 2.40 -10.07
C GLY A 49 -5.34 3.10 -9.89
N PHE A 50 -5.21 3.91 -8.84
CA PHE A 50 -3.94 4.53 -8.47
C PHE A 50 -2.85 3.49 -8.22
N LYS A 51 -3.12 2.44 -7.43
CA LYS A 51 -2.15 1.36 -7.17
C LYS A 51 -1.74 0.65 -8.46
N SER A 52 -2.67 0.34 -9.36
CA SER A 52 -2.35 -0.31 -10.63
C SER A 52 -1.47 0.57 -11.51
N HIS A 53 -1.71 1.88 -11.53
CA HIS A 53 -0.87 2.84 -12.25
C HIS A 53 0.57 2.79 -11.74
N ILE A 54 0.77 2.88 -10.43
CA ILE A 54 2.10 2.84 -9.84
C ILE A 54 2.80 1.49 -10.08
N ARG A 55 2.07 0.37 -10.00
CA ARG A 55 2.64 -0.96 -10.28
C ARG A 55 3.03 -1.14 -11.73
N ALA A 56 2.33 -0.51 -12.68
CA ALA A 56 2.69 -0.58 -14.10
C ALA A 56 4.10 -0.04 -14.38
N TYR A 57 4.59 0.93 -13.59
CA TYR A 57 5.96 1.42 -13.74
C TYR A 57 7.02 0.33 -13.50
N ALA A 58 6.72 -0.66 -12.65
CA ALA A 58 7.64 -1.78 -12.40
C ALA A 58 7.74 -2.75 -13.58
N THR A 59 6.78 -2.74 -14.51
CA THR A 59 6.76 -3.68 -15.64
C THR A 59 7.61 -3.23 -16.83
N HIS A 60 8.07 -1.98 -16.87
CA HIS A 60 8.88 -1.48 -17.97
C HIS A 60 10.24 -2.19 -18.06
N THR A 61 10.67 -2.43 -19.29
CA THR A 61 11.97 -3.04 -19.61
C THR A 61 13.11 -2.06 -19.32
N LYS A 62 14.34 -2.56 -19.18
CA LYS A 62 15.50 -1.72 -18.83
C LYS A 62 15.72 -0.56 -19.80
N GLU A 63 15.42 -0.76 -21.08
CA GLU A 63 15.60 0.25 -22.13
C GLU A 63 14.58 1.38 -22.05
N GLU A 64 13.38 1.10 -21.54
CA GLU A 64 12.26 2.04 -21.42
C GLU A 64 12.24 2.78 -20.08
N ARG A 65 12.82 2.20 -19.02
CA ARG A 65 12.89 2.82 -17.67
C ARG A 65 13.57 4.19 -17.65
N LYS A 66 14.38 4.51 -18.66
CA LYS A 66 14.97 5.86 -18.83
C LYS A 66 13.93 6.94 -19.14
N HIS A 67 12.77 6.56 -19.66
CA HIS A 67 11.64 7.45 -19.95
C HIS A 67 10.50 7.29 -18.94
N PHE A 68 10.38 6.11 -18.33
CA PHE A 68 9.36 5.79 -17.33
C PHE A 68 9.99 5.56 -15.96
N ASP A 69 10.71 6.56 -15.44
CA ASP A 69 11.24 6.50 -14.09
C ASP A 69 10.14 6.88 -13.08
N ILE A 70 9.93 5.98 -12.11
CA ILE A 70 9.00 6.22 -10.99
C ILE A 70 9.52 7.31 -10.04
N SER A 71 10.84 7.54 -10.00
CA SER A 71 11.45 8.54 -9.11
C SER A 71 11.07 9.97 -9.51
N GLU A 72 10.85 10.21 -10.80
CA GLU A 72 10.42 11.50 -11.35
C GLU A 72 8.89 11.69 -11.30
N LEU A 73 8.14 10.63 -10.96
CA LEU A 73 6.69 10.67 -10.89
C LEU A 73 6.21 11.29 -9.56
N HIS A 74 5.60 12.47 -9.64
CA HIS A 74 5.03 13.13 -8.46
C HIS A 74 3.74 12.45 -7.99
N LEU A 75 3.87 11.49 -7.07
CA LEU A 75 2.77 10.66 -6.55
C LEU A 75 1.58 11.46 -6.03
N GLY A 76 1.79 12.68 -5.52
CA GLY A 76 0.71 13.55 -5.07
C GLY A 76 -0.20 14.04 -6.23
N HIS A 77 0.39 14.38 -7.38
CA HIS A 77 -0.38 14.82 -8.55
C HIS A 77 -1.10 13.64 -9.18
N THR A 78 -0.42 12.49 -9.25
CA THR A 78 -1.02 11.24 -9.70
C THR A 78 -2.18 10.84 -8.80
N ALA A 79 -2.08 10.94 -7.48
CA ALA A 79 -3.22 10.65 -6.59
C ALA A 79 -4.40 11.61 -6.84
N LYS A 80 -4.12 12.90 -7.07
CA LYS A 80 -5.13 13.93 -7.35
C LYS A 80 -5.91 13.65 -8.65
N SER A 81 -5.27 13.12 -9.69
CA SER A 81 -5.93 12.76 -10.94
C SER A 81 -6.93 11.60 -10.81
N TYR A 82 -6.75 10.75 -9.78
CA TYR A 82 -7.73 9.74 -9.38
C TYR A 82 -8.81 10.27 -8.41
N GLY A 83 -8.82 11.57 -8.11
CA GLY A 83 -9.74 12.20 -7.15
C GLY A 83 -9.48 11.83 -5.68
N LEU A 84 -8.30 11.30 -5.37
CA LEU A 84 -7.95 10.90 -4.00
C LEU A 84 -7.48 12.11 -3.19
N ARG A 85 -8.02 12.23 -1.97
CA ARG A 85 -7.61 13.23 -0.98
C ARG A 85 -6.51 12.75 -0.02
N GLU A 86 -6.30 11.44 0.04
CA GLU A 86 -5.35 10.83 0.96
C GLU A 86 -3.91 11.01 0.45
N ALA A 87 -2.98 11.20 1.38
CA ALA A 87 -1.57 11.25 1.04
C ALA A 87 -1.12 9.91 0.42
N PRO A 88 -0.27 9.92 -0.62
CA PRO A 88 0.13 8.72 -1.36
C PRO A 88 0.78 7.64 -0.47
N GLY A 89 1.45 8.04 0.62
CA GLY A 89 2.01 7.12 1.62
C GLY A 89 0.97 6.24 2.34
N GLY A 90 -0.26 6.72 2.50
CA GLY A 90 -1.36 5.96 3.11
C GLY A 90 -2.05 4.99 2.14
N ILE A 91 -2.05 5.31 0.85
CA ILE A 91 -2.74 4.53 -0.19
C ILE A 91 -1.91 3.30 -0.61
N GLY A 92 -0.57 3.43 -0.65
CA GLY A 92 0.34 2.37 -1.10
C GLY A 92 0.79 1.37 -0.03
N ALA A 93 0.79 1.73 1.25
CA ALA A 93 1.47 0.94 2.30
C ALA A 93 0.67 -0.25 2.88
N GLY A 94 -0.59 -0.44 2.51
CA GLY A 94 -1.56 -1.04 3.44
C GLY A 94 -2.14 -2.44 3.17
N VAL A 95 -2.05 -3.02 1.96
CA VAL A 95 -2.89 -4.21 1.66
C VAL A 95 -2.12 -5.53 1.68
N GLU A 96 -0.88 -5.59 1.18
CA GLU A 96 -0.13 -6.88 1.15
C GLU A 96 0.45 -7.30 2.51
N ARG A 97 0.61 -6.37 3.46
CA ARG A 97 1.13 -6.72 4.80
C ARG A 97 0.07 -7.26 5.75
N LYS A 98 -1.23 -7.08 5.46
CA LYS A 98 -2.31 -7.55 6.35
C LYS A 98 -2.65 -9.03 6.17
N THR A 99 -2.38 -9.64 5.02
CA THR A 99 -2.63 -11.08 4.80
C THR A 99 -1.52 -11.97 5.37
N LYS A 100 -0.29 -11.46 5.55
CA LYS A 100 0.81 -12.25 6.15
C LYS A 100 0.92 -12.15 7.69
N LYS A 101 0.22 -11.22 8.34
CA LYS A 101 0.34 -10.96 9.79
C LYS A 101 -0.80 -11.53 10.65
N ARG A 102 -1.63 -12.44 10.12
CA ARG A 102 -2.70 -13.12 10.90
C ARG A 102 -2.28 -14.48 11.50
N ASN A 103 -1.08 -14.99 11.20
CA ASN A 103 -0.58 -16.25 11.76
C ASN A 103 0.48 -16.13 12.88
N ASN A 104 0.78 -14.92 13.39
CA ASN A 104 1.76 -14.76 14.47
C ASN A 104 1.37 -13.63 15.44
N LYS A 105 0.26 -13.82 16.16
CA LYS A 105 -0.06 -13.04 17.36
C LYS A 105 -0.34 -14.02 18.51
N GLY A 106 0.75 -14.48 19.12
CA GLY A 106 0.77 -15.08 20.44
C GLY A 106 1.65 -14.22 21.35
N VAL A 107 1.00 -13.67 22.38
CA VAL A 107 1.53 -13.28 23.69
C VAL A 107 2.25 -11.93 23.84
N GLU A 108 1.76 -11.21 24.84
CA GLU A 108 2.06 -9.86 25.34
C GLU A 108 3.53 -9.61 25.70
N LYS A 109 3.93 -8.34 25.63
CA LYS A 109 5.10 -7.80 26.35
C LYS A 109 4.60 -6.75 27.34
N ASP A 110 4.66 -7.11 28.61
CA ASP A 110 4.84 -6.16 29.70
C ASP A 110 6.28 -6.29 30.24
N GLN A 111 6.70 -5.25 30.94
CA GLN A 111 8.02 -4.90 31.52
C GLN A 111 8.67 -6.08 32.30
N ASP A 112 9.98 -6.22 32.55
CA ASP A 112 10.97 -5.26 33.04
C ASP A 112 12.38 -5.92 33.01
N GLN A 113 13.41 -5.12 33.30
CA GLN A 113 14.84 -5.47 33.28
C GLN A 113 15.30 -6.32 34.48
N GLN A 114 16.45 -7.02 34.31
CA GLN A 114 17.28 -7.77 35.28
C GLN A 114 17.08 -9.29 35.36
N ALA A 115 17.92 -10.03 34.61
CA ALA A 115 18.51 -11.34 34.99
C ALA A 115 19.31 -11.90 33.78
N GLY A 116 20.44 -11.28 33.48
CA GLY A 116 21.42 -11.84 32.55
C GLY A 116 22.23 -12.93 33.24
N ASP A 117 22.35 -14.08 32.58
CA ASP A 117 23.50 -15.02 32.61
C ASP A 117 23.19 -16.52 32.75
N GLU A 118 21.94 -16.95 32.99
CA GLU A 118 21.64 -18.39 33.13
C GLU A 118 20.97 -19.06 31.91
N TRP A 119 20.47 -18.29 30.93
CA TRP A 119 19.63 -18.82 29.85
C TRP A 119 20.40 -19.29 28.58
N GLN A 120 21.70 -19.00 28.47
CA GLN A 120 22.48 -19.39 27.28
C GLN A 120 22.97 -20.85 27.33
N ASN A 121 23.17 -21.42 28.51
CA ASN A 121 23.76 -22.75 28.67
C ASN A 121 22.79 -23.91 28.36
N GLN A 122 21.47 -23.73 28.55
CA GLN A 122 20.49 -24.78 28.23
C GLN A 122 20.28 -24.98 26.72
N ASN A 123 20.46 -23.93 25.91
CA ASN A 123 20.27 -24.01 24.46
C ASN A 123 21.41 -24.74 23.74
N ILE A 124 22.63 -24.73 24.30
CA ILE A 124 23.77 -25.44 23.71
C ILE A 124 23.61 -26.96 23.87
N ILE A 125 23.11 -27.42 25.02
CA ILE A 125 22.89 -28.86 25.28
C ILE A 125 21.79 -29.41 24.37
N LYS A 126 20.66 -28.70 24.22
CA LYS A 126 19.59 -29.09 23.27
C LYS A 126 20.09 -29.12 21.83
N LYS A 127 20.90 -28.14 21.42
CA LYS A 127 21.45 -28.09 20.04
C LYS A 127 22.46 -29.20 19.76
N LYS A 128 23.34 -29.53 20.71
CA LYS A 128 24.27 -30.67 20.61
C LYS A 128 23.53 -32.01 20.58
N SER A 129 22.52 -32.19 21.43
CA SER A 129 21.70 -33.42 21.44
C SER A 129 20.97 -33.63 20.10
N MET A 130 20.40 -32.57 19.53
CA MET A 130 19.74 -32.62 18.23
C MET A 130 20.71 -32.95 17.07
N MET A 131 21.96 -32.47 17.14
CA MET A 131 22.98 -32.76 16.13
C MET A 131 23.46 -34.22 16.19
N LEU A 132 23.58 -34.80 17.39
CA LEU A 132 23.91 -36.22 17.59
C LEU A 132 22.81 -37.18 17.11
N MET A 133 21.53 -36.79 17.26
CA MET A 133 20.41 -37.60 16.73
C MET A 133 20.36 -37.60 15.20
N ASN A 134 20.75 -36.50 14.55
CA ASN A 134 20.70 -36.41 13.09
C ASN A 134 21.87 -37.12 12.39
N SER A 135 23.00 -37.36 13.07
CA SER A 135 24.14 -38.11 12.52
C SER A 135 24.02 -39.63 12.65
N ALA A 136 23.12 -40.14 13.50
CA ALA A 136 22.86 -41.58 13.65
C ALA A 136 21.85 -42.13 12.62
N ALA A 137 21.19 -41.27 11.85
CA ALA A 137 20.13 -41.65 10.92
C ALA A 137 20.62 -41.95 9.48
N ASP A 138 21.90 -41.68 9.16
CA ASP A 138 22.45 -41.83 7.80
C ASP A 138 23.25 -43.13 7.58
N GLU A 139 23.37 -44.03 8.56
CA GLU A 139 24.25 -45.22 8.49
C GLU A 139 23.55 -46.54 8.11
N PHE A 140 22.26 -46.53 7.74
CA PHE A 140 21.52 -47.73 7.32
C PHE A 140 20.68 -47.55 6.05
N ASN A 141 21.26 -47.00 4.99
CA ASN A 141 20.73 -47.22 3.63
C ASN A 141 21.87 -47.45 2.64
N ILE A 142 22.37 -48.69 2.67
CA ILE A 142 23.00 -49.37 1.55
C ILE A 142 21.84 -50.02 0.76
N GLY A 143 21.71 -49.69 -0.53
CA GLY A 143 20.71 -50.27 -1.43
C GLY A 143 20.50 -49.42 -2.67
#